data_AF-A0A2M7DRK6-F1
#
_entry.id   AF-A0A2M7DRK6-F1
#
_cell.length_a   1.000
_cell.length_b   1.000
_cell.length_c   1.000
_cell.angle_alpha   90.00
_cell.angle_beta   90.00
_cell.angle_gamma   90.00
#
_symmetry.space_group_name_H-M   'P 1'
#
loop_
_entity.id
_entity.type
_entity.pdbx_description
1 polymer ?
#
loop_
_entity_poly.entity_id
_entity_poly.type
_entity_poly.pdbx_seq_one_letter_code
_entity_poly.pdbx_strand_id
1 'polypeptide(L)' 'MGNQRTLVMLEPPVKNLIKNIAKKEGISVSSLCRDLIREALEIVEDRYFDKLAAAREKNFNWKHGLTHQEVWNKK' A
#
# COMPACT_ATOMS: atom_id res chain seq x y z
N MET A 1 -14.92 -3.92 15.91
CA MET A 1 -13.49 -3.62 16.17
C MET A 1 -13.36 -2.15 16.51
N GLY A 2 -12.61 -1.79 17.55
CA GLY A 2 -12.54 -0.42 18.07
C GLY A 2 -11.43 0.42 17.43
N ASN A 3 -11.62 1.74 17.40
CA ASN A 3 -10.58 2.66 16.95
C ASN A 3 -9.50 2.79 18.04
N GLN A 4 -8.27 2.39 17.74
CA GLN A 4 -7.12 2.56 18.62
C GLN A 4 -6.30 3.80 18.21
N ARG A 5 -5.90 4.61 19.19
CA ARG A 5 -5.03 5.77 18.96
C ARG A 5 -3.58 5.40 19.26
N THR A 6 -2.69 5.71 18.33
CA THR A 6 -1.24 5.56 18.52
C THR A 6 -0.61 6.94 18.64
N LEU A 7 0.15 7.16 19.71
CA LEU A 7 0.96 8.36 19.89
C LEU A 7 2.35 8.12 19.29
N VAL A 8 2.80 9.03 18.45
CA VAL A 8 4.10 8.93 17.77
C VAL A 8 4.85 10.24 17.96
N MET A 9 6.14 10.15 18.28
CA MET A 9 7.01 11.33 18.36
C MET A 9 7.58 11.60 16.96
N LEU A 10 7.49 12.86 16.53
CA LEU A 10 7.99 13.30 15.23
C LEU A 10 9.06 14.35 15.44
N GLU A 11 10.09 14.31 14.61
CA GLU A 11 11.09 15.38 14.55
C GLU A 11 10.42 16.72 14.20
N PRO A 12 10.90 17.85 14.75
CA PRO A 12 10.36 19.17 14.45
C PRO A 12 10.16 19.48 12.94
N PRO A 13 11.12 19.21 12.03
CA PRO A 13 10.92 19.46 10.61
C PRO A 13 9.78 18.64 10.01
N VAL A 14 9.69 17.35 10.33
CA VAL A 14 8.64 16.44 9.83
C VAL A 14 7.27 16.89 10.33
N LYS A 15 7.17 17.23 11.61
CA LYS A 15 5.94 17.76 12.21
C LYS A 15 5.49 19.06 11.53
N ASN A 16 6.41 19.96 11.23
CA ASN A 16 6.10 21.22 10.56
C ASN A 16 5.64 21.00 9.12
N LEU A 17 6.28 20.09 8.40
CA LEU A 17 5.88 19.72 7.05
C LEU A 17 4.46 19.15 7.02
N ILE A 18 4.15 18.19 7.89
CA ILE A 18 2.81 17.60 8.01
C ILE A 18 1.76 18.68 8.33
N LYS A 19 2.05 19.61 9.23
CA LYS A 19 1.15 20.72 9.55
C LYS A 19 0.89 21.61 8.33
N ASN A 20 1.92 21.92 7.56
CA ASN A 20 1.81 22.77 6.38
C ASN A 20 0.99 22.10 5.28
N ILE A 21 1.21 20.80 5.05
CA ILE A 21 0.43 20.00 4.09
C ILE A 21 -1.03 19.95 4.54
N ALA A 22 -1.30 19.57 5.79
CA ALA A 22 -2.66 19.50 6.32
C ALA A 22 -3.41 20.84 6.20
N LYS A 23 -2.72 21.97 6.47
CA LYS A 23 -3.26 23.32 6.30
C LYS A 23 -3.58 23.62 4.83
N LYS A 24 -2.68 23.27 3.91
CA LYS A 24 -2.87 23.48 2.46
C LYS A 24 -4.06 22.67 1.92
N GLU A 25 -4.21 21.44 2.41
CA GLU A 25 -5.26 20.50 2.03
C GLU A 25 -6.61 20.77 2.74
N GLY A 26 -6.62 21.63 3.76
CA GLY A 26 -7.83 21.91 4.54
C GLY A 26 -8.30 20.75 5.44
N ILE A 27 -7.41 19.80 5.77
CA ILE A 27 -7.72 18.62 6.59
C ILE A 27 -6.99 18.65 7.92
N SER A 28 -7.43 17.79 8.87
CA SER A 28 -6.73 17.66 10.15
C SER A 28 -5.39 16.91 9.99
N VAL A 29 -4.40 17.29 10.80
CA VAL A 29 -3.10 16.59 10.89
C VAL A 29 -3.28 15.09 11.12
N SER A 30 -4.20 14.70 12.00
CA SER A 30 -4.46 13.27 12.27
C SER A 30 -5.03 12.54 11.07
N SER A 31 -5.86 13.19 10.24
CA SER A 31 -6.38 12.58 9.01
C SER A 31 -5.28 12.40 7.99
N LEU A 32 -4.48 13.44 7.75
CA LEU A 32 -3.31 13.35 6.88
C LEU A 32 -2.36 12.24 7.32
N CYS A 33 -1.99 12.18 8.61
CA CYS A 33 -1.10 11.12 9.12
C CYS A 33 -1.70 9.73 8.92
N ARG A 34 -3.01 9.56 9.18
CA ARG A 34 -3.69 8.28 8.97
C ARG A 34 -3.61 7.85 7.51
N ASP A 35 -3.86 8.77 6.58
CA ASP A 35 -3.89 8.47 5.15
C ASP A 35 -2.48 8.18 4.63
N LEU A 36 -1.47 8.97 5.03
CA LEU A 36 -0.06 8.68 4.75
C LEU A 36 0.40 7.32 5.31
N ILE A 37 -0.05 6.93 6.50
CA ILE A 37 0.26 5.60 7.06
C ILE A 37 -0.38 4.50 6.20
N ARG A 38 -1.61 4.70 5.72
CA ARG A 38 -2.30 3.73 4.86
C ARG A 38 -1.55 3.57 3.53
N GLU A 39 -1.22 4.67 2.87
CA GLU A 39 -0.45 4.68 1.62
C GLU A 39 0.92 4.00 1.80
N ALA A 40 1.60 4.26 2.93
CA ALA A 40 2.87 3.60 3.23
C ALA A 40 2.72 2.08 3.40
N LEU A 41 1.62 1.61 3.99
CA LEU A 41 1.33 0.19 4.13
C LEU A 41 0.99 -0.45 2.77
N GLU A 42 0.25 0.25 1.91
CA GLU A 42 -0.03 -0.19 0.52
C GLU A 42 1.29 -0.37 -0.25
N ILE A 43 2.23 0.57 -0.14
CA ILE A 43 3.57 0.44 -0.76
C ILE A 43 4.33 -0.79 -0.22
N VAL A 44 4.20 -1.09 1.08
CA VAL A 44 4.82 -2.30 1.66
C VAL A 44 4.19 -3.57 1.10
N GLU A 45 2.88 -3.58 0.92
CA GLU A 45 2.13 -4.68 0.34
C GLU A 45 2.50 -4.90 -1.14
N ASP A 46 2.54 -3.83 -1.93
CA ASP A 46 2.96 -3.90 -3.34
C ASP A 46 4.34 -4.54 -3.47
N ARG A 47 5.31 -4.09 -2.66
CA ARG A 47 6.66 -4.68 -2.63
C ARG A 47 6.67 -6.16 -2.27
N TYR A 48 5.72 -6.60 -1.45
CA TYR A 48 5.58 -8.02 -1.11
C TYR A 48 5.02 -8.80 -2.31
N PHE A 49 3.95 -8.30 -2.93
CA PHE A 49 3.35 -8.97 -4.09
C PHE A 49 4.26 -9.00 -5.31
N ASP A 50 5.07 -7.97 -5.52
CA ASP A 50 6.04 -7.91 -6.61
C ASP A 50 7.08 -9.05 -6.48
N LYS A 51 7.58 -9.28 -5.26
CA LYS A 51 8.48 -10.40 -4.97
C LYS A 51 7.80 -11.75 -5.17
N LEU A 52 6.55 -11.88 -4.74
CA LEU A 52 5.78 -13.10 -4.91
C LEU A 52 5.53 -13.41 -6.39
N ALA A 53 5.19 -12.39 -7.18
CA ALA A 53 4.98 -12.48 -8.61
C ALA A 53 6.27 -12.91 -9.32
N ALA A 54 7.39 -12.25 -9.03
CA ALA A 54 8.69 -12.61 -9.59
C ALA A 54 9.11 -14.06 -9.26
N ALA A 55 8.84 -14.52 -8.03
CA ALA A 55 9.12 -15.90 -7.64
C ALA A 55 8.26 -16.93 -8.40
N ARG A 56 7.00 -16.58 -8.70
CA ARG A 56 6.10 -17.42 -9.51
C ARG A 56 6.53 -17.43 -10.96
N GLU A 57 6.82 -16.26 -11.52
CA GLU A 57 7.26 -16.10 -12.92
C GLU A 57 8.53 -16.89 -13.20
N LYS A 58 9.52 -16.83 -12.30
CA LYS A 58 10.78 -17.59 -12.43
C LYS A 58 10.56 -19.09 -12.63
N ASN A 59 9.52 -19.65 -11.98
CA ASN A 59 9.22 -21.08 -12.03
C ASN A 59 8.07 -21.40 -13.01
N PHE A 60 7.52 -20.41 -13.71
CA PHE A 60 6.37 -20.59 -14.57
C PHE A 60 6.77 -21.20 -15.92
N ASN A 61 6.11 -22.29 -16.31
CA ASN A 61 6.33 -22.91 -17.61
C ASN A 61 5.35 -22.34 -18.64
N TRP A 62 5.80 -21.33 -19.38
CA TRP A 62 5.00 -20.69 -20.42
C TRP A 62 4.44 -21.65 -21.48
N LYS A 63 5.12 -22.76 -21.78
CA LYS A 63 4.64 -23.76 -22.75
C LYS A 63 3.44 -24.57 -22.24
N HIS A 64 3.29 -24.66 -20.92
CA HIS A 64 2.20 -25.38 -20.25
C HIS A 64 1.28 -24.43 -19.48
N GLY A 65 1.35 -23.13 -19.81
CA GLY A 65 0.46 -22.14 -19.24
C GLY A 65 -0.97 -22.36 -19.74
N LEU A 66 -1.95 -22.14 -18.88
CA LEU A 66 -3.35 -22.16 -19.26
C LEU A 66 -3.66 -20.95 -20.15
N THR A 67 -4.36 -21.19 -21.25
CA THR A 67 -4.88 -20.15 -22.14
C THR A 67 -6.04 -19.40 -21.50
N HIS A 68 -6.33 -18.19 -21.99
CA HIS A 68 -7.45 -17.39 -21.52
C HIS A 68 -8.79 -18.14 -21.59
N GLN A 69 -9.01 -18.94 -22.65
CA GLN A 69 -10.22 -19.74 -22.80
C GLN A 69 -10.33 -20.83 -21.73
N GLU A 70 -9.24 -21.53 -21.41
CA GLU A 70 -9.21 -22.58 -20.38
C GLU A 70 -9.46 -22.04 -18.95
N VAL A 71 -9.12 -20.78 -18.71
CA VAL A 71 -9.34 -20.13 -17.40
C VAL A 71 -10.73 -19.50 -17.33
N TRP A 72 -11.16 -18.77 -18.37
CA TRP A 72 -12.32 -17.86 -18.29
C TRP A 72 -13.60 -18.43 -18.88
N ASN A 73 -13.52 -19.41 -19.79
CA ASN A 73 -14.68 -20.06 -20.41
C ASN A 73 -14.91 -21.48 -19.87
N LYS A 74 -14.66 -21.71 -18.58
CA LYS A 74 -15.07 -22.96 -17.93
C LYS A 74 -16.60 -23.03 -17.91
N LYS A 75 -17.16 -23.92 -18.73
CA LYS A 75 -18.54 -24.40 -18.57
C LYS A 75 -18.68 -25.15 -17.26
#